data_AF-A0A812N0Y6-F1
#
_entry.id   AF-A0A812N0Y6-F1
#
_cell.length_a   1.000
_cell.length_b   1.000
_cell.length_c   1.000
_cell.angle_alpha   90.00
_cell.angle_beta   90.00
_cell.angle_gamma   90.00
#
_symmetry.space_group_name_H-M   'P 1'
#
loop_
_entity.id
_entity.type
_entity.pdbx_description
1 polymer ?
#
loop_
_entity_poly.entity_id
_entity_poly.type
_entity_poly.pdbx_seq_one_letter_code
_entity_poly.pdbx_strand_id
1 'polypeptide(L)'
;MHTAANHLRLAESVGQSLKDLNKHYQDLTKVQANVATESKADEVQRLKKEALQIFIQCTKSDLALNNWVTRAKCLICPESGDEASSEDDLLDELLMGLASGIPDPMLKKLAKCARAQDEANVCRNLHRLLTHKEFTLQVQISFTKIDIKHATKRQALDKVAWPVIRLSNWVRFILETQGGQLLLAGHSTSQCDLWEPVLEQFWNNYEQVDPGHIVFQLGINRRRALPFLLHGDEGRGRMKQPLLLLAFQGIFSHLGVGRLNQSGWLCQNYIIIHIWLIRT
;
A
#
# COMPACT_ATOMS: atom_id res chain seq x y z
N MET A 1 26.44 31.35 11.83
CA MET A 1 27.49 30.32 11.72
C MET A 1 27.04 28.92 12.18
N HIS A 2 26.15 28.81 13.18
CA HIS A 2 25.73 27.49 13.71
C HIS A 2 24.94 26.62 12.71
N THR A 3 24.16 27.24 11.82
CA THR A 3 23.35 26.56 10.78
C THR A 3 24.20 25.89 9.71
N ALA A 4 25.25 26.56 9.21
CA ALA A 4 26.13 26.01 8.17
C ALA A 4 26.84 24.73 8.61
N ALA A 5 27.31 24.67 9.87
CA ALA A 5 27.93 23.48 10.44
C ALA A 5 26.94 22.29 10.55
N ASN A 6 25.68 22.57 10.87
CA ASN A 6 24.64 21.53 10.96
C ASN A 6 24.27 20.95 9.59
N HIS A 7 24.18 21.80 8.54
CA HIS A 7 23.93 21.34 7.18
C HIS A 7 25.07 20.45 6.66
N LEU A 8 26.33 20.79 6.97
CA LEU A 8 27.48 19.99 6.57
C LEU A 8 27.45 18.59 7.22
N ARG A 9 27.20 18.52 8.54
CA ARG A 9 27.08 17.25 9.27
C ARG A 9 25.93 16.38 8.76
N LEU A 10 24.80 17.00 8.42
CA LEU A 10 23.65 16.30 7.85
C LEU A 10 24.00 15.71 6.47
N ALA A 11 24.64 16.50 5.61
CA ALA A 11 25.08 16.06 4.30
C ALA A 11 26.08 14.89 4.38
N GLU A 12 27.05 14.95 5.30
CA GLU A 12 27.99 13.85 5.56
C GLU A 12 27.27 12.58 6.04
N SER A 13 26.29 12.73 6.94
CA SER A 13 25.51 11.60 7.47
C SER A 13 24.64 10.93 6.42
N VAL A 14 24.01 11.72 5.54
CA VAL A 14 23.25 11.23 4.37
C VAL A 14 24.19 10.54 3.41
N GLY A 15 25.34 11.15 3.11
CA GLY A 15 26.36 10.58 2.22
C GLY A 15 26.88 9.23 2.71
N GLN A 16 27.13 9.09 4.02
CA GLN A 16 27.55 7.81 4.60
C GLN A 16 26.43 6.76 4.54
N SER A 17 25.20 7.13 4.88
CA SER A 17 24.04 6.22 4.84
C SER A 17 23.79 5.68 3.42
N LEU A 18 23.96 6.53 2.40
CA LEU A 18 23.87 6.12 0.99
C LEU A 18 24.98 5.14 0.59
N LYS A 19 26.23 5.38 1.04
CA LYS A 19 27.34 4.46 0.78
C LYS A 19 27.09 3.09 1.41
N ASP A 20 26.63 3.06 2.65
CA ASP A 20 26.32 1.83 3.37
C ASP A 20 25.16 1.07 2.71
N LEU A 21 24.09 1.77 2.34
CA LEU A 21 22.94 1.19 1.65
C LEU A 21 23.36 0.57 0.31
N ASN A 22 24.14 1.29 -0.49
CA ASN A 22 24.64 0.78 -1.77
C ASN A 22 25.53 -0.46 -1.59
N LYS A 23 26.39 -0.47 -0.57
CA LYS A 23 27.21 -1.64 -0.23
C LYS A 23 26.33 -2.85 0.12
N HIS A 24 25.34 -2.67 0.99
CA HIS A 24 24.44 -3.76 1.37
C HIS A 24 23.64 -4.30 0.18
N TYR A 25 23.20 -3.44 -0.75
CA TYR A 25 22.53 -3.89 -1.97
C TYR A 25 23.45 -4.71 -2.89
N GLN A 26 24.71 -4.30 -3.05
CA GLN A 26 25.68 -5.06 -3.82
C GLN A 26 25.95 -6.43 -3.19
N ASP A 27 26.09 -6.49 -1.87
CA ASP A 27 26.29 -7.74 -1.14
C ASP A 27 25.06 -8.65 -1.24
N LEU A 28 23.85 -8.09 -1.12
CA LEU A 28 22.60 -8.83 -1.28
C LEU A 28 22.48 -9.44 -2.67
N THR A 29 22.80 -8.66 -3.71
CA THR A 29 22.74 -9.12 -5.11
C THR A 29 23.70 -10.27 -5.34
N LYS A 30 24.93 -10.21 -4.79
CA LYS A 30 25.90 -11.30 -4.86
C LYS A 30 25.37 -12.57 -4.19
N VAL A 31 24.82 -12.47 -2.98
CA VAL A 31 24.28 -13.64 -2.28
C VAL A 31 23.08 -14.23 -3.02
N GLN A 32 22.18 -13.39 -3.56
CA GLN A 32 21.05 -13.85 -4.37
C GLN A 32 21.51 -14.58 -5.64
N ALA A 33 22.55 -14.11 -6.31
CA ALA A 33 23.15 -14.80 -7.45
C ALA A 33 23.68 -16.18 -7.03
N ASN A 34 24.38 -16.26 -5.89
CA ASN A 34 24.88 -17.53 -5.36
C ASN A 34 23.74 -18.51 -5.02
N VAL A 35 22.64 -18.02 -4.41
CA VAL A 35 21.44 -18.84 -4.12
C VAL A 35 20.86 -19.43 -5.41
N ALA A 36 20.87 -18.69 -6.52
CA ALA A 36 20.33 -19.14 -7.79
C ALA A 36 21.20 -20.21 -8.48
N THR A 37 22.51 -20.18 -8.26
CA THR A 37 23.46 -21.12 -8.89
C THR A 37 23.79 -22.34 -8.05
N GLU A 38 23.56 -22.30 -6.73
CA GLU A 38 23.89 -23.40 -5.83
C GLU A 38 22.88 -24.56 -5.94
N SER A 39 23.41 -25.79 -5.94
CA SER A 39 22.63 -27.02 -6.09
C SER A 39 22.46 -27.79 -4.78
N LYS A 40 23.35 -27.59 -3.80
CA LYS A 40 23.32 -28.28 -2.51
C LYS A 40 22.28 -27.65 -1.59
N ALA A 41 21.28 -28.45 -1.17
CA ALA A 41 20.14 -27.98 -0.39
C ALA A 41 20.53 -27.27 0.93
N ASP A 42 21.50 -27.82 1.67
CA ASP A 42 21.95 -27.24 2.95
C ASP A 42 22.62 -25.87 2.74
N GLU A 43 23.38 -25.74 1.66
CA GLU A 43 24.06 -24.50 1.32
C GLU A 43 23.10 -23.42 0.82
N VAL A 44 22.08 -23.81 0.02
CA VAL A 44 20.98 -22.92 -0.37
C VAL A 44 20.26 -22.37 0.85
N GLN A 45 20.01 -23.19 1.88
CA GLN A 45 19.38 -22.73 3.13
C GLN A 45 20.28 -21.75 3.90
N ARG A 46 21.59 -22.03 3.99
CA ARG A 46 22.57 -21.13 4.60
C ARG A 46 22.59 -19.77 3.90
N LEU A 47 22.70 -19.76 2.57
CA LEU A 47 22.73 -18.54 1.75
C LEU A 47 21.41 -17.76 1.82
N LYS A 48 20.25 -18.44 1.89
CA LYS A 48 18.95 -17.76 2.13
C LYS A 48 18.92 -17.04 3.47
N LYS A 49 19.45 -17.65 4.53
CA LYS A 49 19.55 -17.02 5.85
C LYS A 49 20.48 -15.81 5.81
N GLU A 50 21.59 -15.92 5.09
CA GLU A 50 22.54 -14.81 4.88
C GLU A 50 21.90 -13.66 4.09
N ALA A 51 21.21 -13.95 2.98
CA ALA A 51 20.48 -12.95 2.20
C ALA A 51 19.44 -12.22 3.05
N LEU A 52 18.71 -12.93 3.92
CA LEU A 52 17.76 -12.33 4.83
C LEU A 52 18.43 -11.38 5.83
N GLN A 53 19.61 -11.73 6.35
CA GLN A 53 20.36 -10.84 7.24
C GLN A 53 20.82 -9.56 6.53
N ILE A 54 21.33 -9.68 5.29
CA ILE A 54 21.73 -8.51 4.50
C ILE A 54 20.50 -7.63 4.19
N PHE A 55 19.37 -8.24 3.82
CA PHE A 55 18.12 -7.51 3.59
C PHE A 55 17.67 -6.71 4.82
N ILE A 56 17.80 -7.29 6.02
CA ILE A 56 17.53 -6.58 7.29
C ILE A 56 18.45 -5.36 7.43
N GLN A 57 19.74 -5.48 7.06
CA GLN A 57 20.67 -4.33 7.10
C GLN A 57 20.33 -3.27 6.05
N CYS A 58 19.96 -3.66 4.82
CA CYS A 58 19.45 -2.73 3.80
C CYS A 58 18.28 -1.93 4.36
N THR A 59 17.30 -2.63 4.97
CA THR A 59 16.10 -2.00 5.52
C THR A 59 16.42 -1.01 6.64
N LYS A 60 17.39 -1.32 7.51
CA LYS A 60 17.85 -0.40 8.56
C LYS A 60 18.50 0.86 7.98
N SER A 61 19.38 0.70 6.99
CA SER A 61 20.05 1.83 6.31
C SER A 61 19.05 2.70 5.56
N ASP A 62 18.05 2.09 4.91
CA ASP A 62 16.98 2.81 4.20
C ASP A 62 16.10 3.62 5.16
N LEU A 63 15.69 3.04 6.30
CA LEU A 63 14.97 3.76 7.35
C LEU A 63 15.79 4.93 7.91
N ALA A 64 17.09 4.75 8.13
CA ALA A 64 17.97 5.82 8.57
C ALA A 64 18.02 6.96 7.54
N LEU A 65 18.13 6.63 6.25
CA LEU A 65 18.11 7.62 5.17
C LEU A 65 16.79 8.38 5.11
N ASN A 66 15.65 7.68 5.22
CA ASN A 66 14.33 8.31 5.27
C ASN A 66 14.19 9.28 6.45
N ASN A 67 14.72 8.92 7.62
CA ASN A 67 14.74 9.81 8.78
C ASN A 67 15.57 11.09 8.52
N TRP A 68 16.70 10.96 7.83
CA TRP A 68 17.51 12.12 7.45
C TRP A 68 16.83 13.01 6.43
N VAL A 69 16.15 12.43 5.43
CA VAL A 69 15.39 13.19 4.42
C VAL A 69 14.24 13.95 5.07
N THR A 70 13.51 13.34 6.00
CA THR A 70 12.45 14.01 6.76
C THR A 70 13.01 15.19 7.56
N ARG A 71 14.16 15.02 8.24
CA ARG A 71 14.86 16.11 8.94
C ARG A 71 15.27 17.24 7.99
N ALA A 72 15.76 16.90 6.80
CA ALA A 72 16.15 17.89 5.80
C ALA A 72 14.94 18.71 5.29
N LYS A 73 13.77 18.08 5.13
CA LYS A 73 12.54 18.77 4.70
C LYS A 73 12.07 19.82 5.72
N CYS A 74 12.12 19.49 7.01
CA CYS A 74 11.80 20.45 8.08
C CYS A 74 12.70 21.69 8.06
N LEU A 75 13.94 21.58 7.56
CA LEU A 75 14.87 22.71 7.48
C LEU A 75 14.68 23.61 6.25
N ILE A 76 14.08 23.09 5.16
CA ILE A 76 13.99 23.78 3.87
C ILE A 76 12.64 24.50 3.70
N CYS A 77 11.60 24.03 4.38
CA CYS A 77 10.28 24.66 4.37
C CYS A 77 9.82 24.94 5.80
N PRO A 78 10.28 26.03 6.44
CA PRO A 78 9.51 26.59 7.55
C PRO A 78 8.15 26.97 6.96
N GLU A 79 7.08 26.35 7.46
CA GLU A 79 5.73 26.70 7.03
C GLU A 79 5.56 28.20 7.22
N SER A 80 5.24 28.92 6.14
CA SER A 80 4.96 30.34 6.19
C SER A 80 3.62 30.54 6.90
N GLY A 81 3.65 30.57 8.23
CA GLY A 81 2.54 30.89 9.10
C GLY A 81 2.91 32.08 9.97
N ASP A 82 2.43 33.27 9.59
CA ASP A 82 2.43 34.45 10.44
C ASP A 82 1.54 34.21 11.68
N GLU A 83 2.08 33.69 12.78
CA GLU A 83 1.60 34.00 14.15
C GLU A 83 2.78 33.87 15.13
N ALA A 84 3.40 35.01 15.44
CA ALA A 84 4.44 35.13 16.46
C ALA A 84 3.86 34.88 17.87
N SER A 85 3.89 33.64 18.32
CA SER A 85 3.64 33.28 19.71
C SER A 85 4.25 31.92 20.04
N SER A 86 5.41 31.92 20.72
CA SER A 86 5.93 30.77 21.49
C SER A 86 6.24 29.47 20.71
N GLU A 87 6.75 29.57 19.47
CA GLU A 87 7.16 28.40 18.68
C GLU A 87 8.49 27.76 19.14
N ASP A 88 9.37 28.51 19.79
CA ASP A 88 10.70 27.99 20.18
C ASP A 88 10.60 26.87 21.23
N ASP A 89 9.64 26.96 22.17
CA ASP A 89 9.42 25.89 23.16
C ASP A 89 8.80 24.63 22.53
N LEU A 90 7.96 24.79 21.51
CA LEU A 90 7.29 23.68 20.83
C LEU A 90 8.23 23.00 19.83
N LEU A 91 9.10 23.76 19.19
CA LEU A 91 10.15 23.24 18.31
C LEU A 91 11.24 22.54 19.13
N ASP A 92 11.63 23.05 20.29
CA ASP A 92 12.56 22.37 21.20
C ASP A 92 11.92 21.15 21.88
N GLU A 93 10.61 21.17 22.18
CA GLU A 93 9.87 19.98 22.66
C GLU A 93 9.73 18.92 21.55
N LEU A 94 9.50 19.33 20.30
CA LEU A 94 9.45 18.45 19.13
C LEU A 94 10.85 17.91 18.77
N LEU A 95 11.90 18.72 18.88
CA LEU A 95 13.30 18.35 18.63
C LEU A 95 13.87 17.47 19.75
N MET A 96 13.57 17.76 21.02
CA MET A 96 13.88 16.87 22.15
C MET A 96 13.09 15.57 22.03
N GLY A 97 11.84 15.63 21.60
CA GLY A 97 11.03 14.47 21.28
C GLY A 97 11.63 13.64 20.14
N LEU A 98 12.12 14.25 19.06
CA LEU A 98 12.71 13.56 17.91
C LEU A 98 14.13 13.04 18.15
N ALA A 99 14.89 13.67 19.06
CA ALA A 99 16.20 13.19 19.51
C ALA A 99 16.09 12.04 20.51
N SER A 100 15.02 12.01 21.33
CA SER A 100 14.63 10.85 22.15
C SER A 100 13.75 9.83 21.40
N GLY A 101 13.44 10.12 20.13
CA GLY A 101 12.58 9.37 19.24
C GLY A 101 11.18 9.20 19.82
N ILE A 102 10.29 10.20 19.66
CA ILE A 102 8.86 10.09 20.01
C ILE A 102 8.37 8.79 19.38
N PRO A 103 8.18 7.73 20.19
CA PRO A 103 7.81 6.45 19.63
C PRO A 103 6.34 6.60 19.30
N ASP A 104 6.00 6.62 18.01
CA ASP A 104 4.61 6.61 17.57
C ASP A 104 3.88 5.56 18.42
N PRO A 105 2.90 5.97 19.24
CA PRO A 105 2.26 5.08 20.20
C PRO A 105 1.56 3.91 19.52
N MET A 106 1.20 4.03 18.25
CA MET A 106 0.70 2.96 17.40
C MET A 106 1.83 2.03 16.95
N LEU A 107 2.95 2.56 16.44
CA LEU A 107 4.13 1.72 16.11
C LEU A 107 4.65 0.98 17.34
N LYS A 108 4.66 1.59 18.52
CA LYS A 108 5.03 0.95 19.78
C LYS A 108 4.08 -0.20 20.14
N LYS A 109 2.77 -0.06 19.86
CA LYS A 109 1.78 -1.14 20.07
C LYS A 109 1.93 -2.25 19.03
N LEU A 110 2.13 -1.91 17.75
CA LEU A 110 2.43 -2.87 16.69
C LEU A 110 3.69 -3.67 16.99
N ALA A 111 4.75 -2.99 17.44
CA ALA A 111 5.99 -3.62 17.88
C ALA A 111 5.77 -4.57 19.07
N LYS A 112 4.85 -4.26 20.00
CA LYS A 112 4.47 -5.18 21.09
C LYS A 112 3.75 -6.43 20.57
N CYS A 113 2.93 -6.33 19.52
CA CYS A 113 2.32 -7.51 18.90
C CYS A 113 3.37 -8.47 18.31
N ALA A 114 4.47 -7.93 17.78
CA ALA A 114 5.58 -8.71 17.21
C ALA A 114 6.53 -9.33 18.26
N ARG A 115 6.48 -8.90 19.54
CA ARG A 115 7.33 -9.43 20.62
C ARG A 115 6.82 -10.74 21.22
N ALA A 116 5.77 -11.34 20.67
CA ALA A 116 5.34 -12.66 21.11
C ALA A 116 6.44 -13.68 20.82
N GLN A 117 6.82 -14.50 21.81
CA GLN A 117 7.86 -15.54 21.65
C GLN A 117 7.46 -16.61 20.62
N ASP A 118 6.16 -16.73 20.35
CA ASP A 118 5.59 -17.66 19.39
C ASP A 118 4.95 -16.89 18.23
N GLU A 119 5.42 -17.16 17.01
CA GLU A 119 4.95 -16.55 15.77
C GLU A 119 3.43 -16.74 15.56
N ALA A 120 2.87 -17.85 16.06
CA ALA A 120 1.43 -18.11 15.97
C ALA A 120 0.59 -17.06 16.74
N ASN A 121 1.17 -16.45 17.79
CA ASN A 121 0.50 -15.44 18.58
C ASN A 121 0.60 -14.02 17.99
N VAL A 122 1.56 -13.78 17.09
CA VAL A 122 1.77 -12.45 16.48
C VAL A 122 0.55 -12.02 15.67
N CYS A 123 0.06 -12.88 14.77
CA CYS A 123 -1.15 -12.62 13.98
C CYS A 123 -2.38 -12.39 14.86
N ARG A 124 -2.58 -13.24 15.89
CA ARG A 124 -3.71 -13.10 16.82
C ARG A 124 -3.66 -11.76 17.56
N ASN A 125 -2.49 -11.38 18.05
CA ASN A 125 -2.30 -10.13 18.77
C ASN A 125 -2.49 -8.90 17.85
N LEU A 126 -2.05 -8.98 16.60
CA LEU A 126 -2.27 -7.94 15.61
C LEU A 126 -3.76 -7.78 15.30
N HIS A 127 -4.47 -8.87 15.02
CA HIS A 127 -5.91 -8.83 14.80
C HIS A 127 -6.65 -8.21 15.98
N ARG A 128 -6.33 -8.62 17.21
CA ARG A 128 -6.92 -8.03 18.42
C ARG A 128 -6.66 -6.54 18.54
N LEU A 129 -5.44 -6.08 18.21
CA LEU A 129 -5.09 -4.67 18.23
C LEU A 129 -5.93 -3.88 17.20
N LEU A 130 -6.02 -4.39 15.97
CA LEU A 130 -6.78 -3.74 14.88
C LEU A 130 -8.26 -3.65 15.23
N THR A 131 -8.87 -4.73 15.75
CA THR A 131 -10.29 -4.74 16.15
C THR A 131 -10.56 -3.81 17.33
N HIS A 132 -9.72 -3.81 18.37
CA HIS A 132 -9.96 -3.01 19.57
C HIS A 132 -9.75 -1.51 19.35
N LYS A 133 -8.94 -1.13 18.37
CA LYS A 133 -8.57 0.27 18.13
C LYS A 133 -9.30 0.89 16.94
N GLU A 134 -10.40 0.28 16.51
CA GLU A 134 -11.27 0.82 15.45
C GLU A 134 -10.52 1.05 14.12
N PHE A 135 -9.42 0.32 13.88
CA PHE A 135 -8.72 0.33 12.59
C PHE A 135 -9.45 -0.47 11.52
N THR A 136 -10.62 -1.01 11.85
CA THR A 136 -11.50 -1.69 10.91
C THR A 136 -12.40 -0.67 10.21
N LEU A 137 -12.41 -0.71 8.88
CA LEU A 137 -13.38 0.05 8.10
C LEU A 137 -14.77 -0.58 8.25
N GLN A 138 -15.77 0.26 8.49
CA GLN A 138 -17.16 -0.16 8.71
C GLN A 138 -17.87 -0.43 7.38
N VAL A 139 -17.29 -1.29 6.55
CA VAL A 139 -17.87 -1.63 5.25
C VAL A 139 -18.89 -2.74 5.43
N GLN A 140 -20.08 -2.54 4.85
CA GLN A 140 -21.17 -3.50 4.93
C GLN A 140 -20.79 -4.86 4.31
N ILE A 141 -20.75 -5.90 5.14
CA ILE A 141 -20.59 -7.30 4.72
C ILE A 141 -21.94 -7.80 4.19
N SER A 142 -21.95 -8.26 2.94
CA SER A 142 -23.08 -8.96 2.33
C SER A 142 -22.89 -10.47 2.45
N PHE A 143 -23.93 -11.24 2.15
CA PHE A 143 -23.86 -12.70 2.12
C PHE A 143 -24.31 -13.22 0.77
N THR A 144 -23.62 -14.23 0.25
CA THR A 144 -24.03 -14.97 -0.96
C THR A 144 -24.10 -16.45 -0.65
N LYS A 145 -25.06 -17.16 -1.24
CA LYS A 145 -25.18 -18.61 -1.03
C LYS A 145 -24.16 -19.30 -1.92
N ILE A 146 -23.22 -20.02 -1.32
CA ILE A 146 -22.27 -20.88 -2.04
C ILE A 146 -22.51 -22.34 -1.69
N ASP A 147 -22.22 -23.22 -2.62
CA ASP A 147 -22.21 -24.66 -2.36
C ASP A 147 -20.88 -25.03 -1.72
N ILE A 148 -20.93 -25.63 -0.53
CA ILE A 148 -19.74 -26.19 0.13
C ILE A 148 -19.80 -27.72 0.11
N LYS A 149 -18.63 -28.33 -0.10
CA LYS A 149 -18.47 -29.78 -0.01
C LYS A 149 -17.84 -30.13 1.35
N HIS A 150 -18.58 -30.86 2.18
CA HIS A 150 -18.05 -31.37 3.44
C HIS A 150 -17.06 -32.51 3.18
N ALA A 151 -15.85 -32.43 3.77
CA ALA A 151 -14.80 -33.43 3.57
C ALA A 151 -15.20 -34.85 4.05
N THR A 152 -16.10 -34.95 5.03
CA THR A 152 -16.44 -36.20 5.73
C THR A 152 -17.76 -36.83 5.29
N LYS A 153 -18.66 -36.09 4.63
CA LYS A 153 -19.94 -36.61 4.15
C LYS A 153 -19.85 -36.89 2.65
N ARG A 154 -20.15 -38.12 2.24
CA ARG A 154 -20.26 -38.47 0.81
C ARG A 154 -21.30 -37.55 0.16
N GLN A 155 -20.81 -36.59 -0.64
CA GLN A 155 -21.53 -35.87 -1.70
C GLN A 155 -22.67 -34.90 -1.34
N ALA A 156 -22.96 -34.63 -0.06
CA ALA A 156 -23.89 -33.55 0.26
C ALA A 156 -23.26 -32.17 -0.07
N LEU A 157 -23.86 -31.45 -1.04
CA LEU A 157 -23.61 -30.04 -1.29
C LEU A 157 -24.56 -29.24 -0.40
N ASP A 158 -24.01 -28.60 0.62
CA ASP A 158 -24.79 -27.73 1.50
C ASP A 158 -24.64 -26.28 1.02
N LYS A 159 -25.76 -25.55 0.95
CA LYS A 159 -25.76 -24.11 0.64
C LYS A 159 -25.51 -23.31 1.91
N VAL A 160 -24.36 -22.66 1.99
CA VAL A 160 -23.98 -21.82 3.14
C VAL A 160 -23.94 -20.36 2.72
N ALA A 161 -24.41 -19.49 3.61
CA ALA A 161 -24.28 -18.04 3.47
C ALA A 161 -22.81 -17.66 3.69
N TRP A 162 -22.11 -17.36 2.60
CA TRP A 162 -20.72 -16.93 2.63
C TRP A 162 -20.61 -15.41 2.70
N PRO A 163 -19.84 -14.85 3.66
CA PRO A 163 -19.66 -13.41 3.75
C PRO A 163 -18.85 -12.90 2.56
N VAL A 164 -19.29 -11.81 1.96
CA VAL A 164 -18.64 -11.15 0.83
C VAL A 164 -18.70 -9.64 1.00
N ILE A 165 -17.61 -8.96 0.67
CA ILE A 165 -17.60 -7.50 0.51
C ILE A 165 -17.84 -7.22 -0.97
N ARG A 166 -19.03 -6.71 -1.30
CA ARG A 166 -19.35 -6.32 -2.67
C ARG A 166 -18.61 -5.03 -3.02
N LEU A 167 -18.10 -4.93 -4.24
CA LEU A 167 -17.48 -3.68 -4.73
C LEU A 167 -18.42 -2.48 -4.57
N SER A 168 -19.72 -2.66 -4.82
CA SER A 168 -20.72 -1.62 -4.61
C SER A 168 -20.76 -1.07 -3.17
N ASN A 169 -20.63 -1.94 -2.16
CA ASN A 169 -20.65 -1.55 -0.76
C ASN A 169 -19.36 -0.82 -0.38
N TRP A 170 -18.23 -1.27 -0.92
CA TRP A 170 -16.94 -0.64 -0.74
C TRP A 170 -16.89 0.77 -1.37
N VAL A 171 -17.33 0.90 -2.62
CA VAL A 171 -17.42 2.19 -3.32
C VAL A 171 -18.37 3.13 -2.59
N ARG A 172 -19.53 2.63 -2.16
CA ARG A 172 -20.48 3.42 -1.37
C ARG A 172 -19.84 3.95 -0.09
N PHE A 173 -19.18 3.08 0.68
CA PHE A 173 -18.48 3.48 1.91
C PHE A 173 -17.42 4.57 1.65
N ILE A 174 -16.63 4.45 0.58
CA ILE A 174 -15.62 5.47 0.26
C ILE A 174 -16.27 6.81 -0.12
N LEU A 175 -17.29 6.79 -0.98
CA LEU A 175 -17.94 8.01 -1.46
C LEU A 175 -18.75 8.71 -0.36
N GLU A 176 -19.51 7.95 0.44
CA GLU A 176 -20.42 8.49 1.44
C GLU A 176 -19.72 8.79 2.78
N THR A 177 -18.79 7.93 3.21
CA THR A 177 -18.18 8.04 4.55
C THR A 177 -16.78 8.62 4.52
N GLN A 178 -16.00 8.38 3.45
CA GLN A 178 -14.60 8.83 3.35
C GLN A 178 -14.41 10.03 2.40
N GLY A 179 -15.51 10.65 1.96
CA GLY A 179 -15.48 11.84 1.11
C GLY A 179 -15.08 11.59 -0.35
N GLY A 180 -14.77 10.36 -0.76
CA GLY A 180 -14.55 9.99 -2.17
C GLY A 180 -13.16 10.23 -2.75
N GLN A 181 -12.26 10.90 -2.03
CA GLN A 181 -10.94 11.32 -2.51
C GLN A 181 -10.09 10.16 -3.08
N LEU A 182 -10.22 8.97 -2.50
CA LEU A 182 -9.51 7.77 -2.97
C LEU A 182 -9.93 7.33 -4.39
N LEU A 183 -11.16 7.63 -4.81
CA LEU A 183 -11.71 7.22 -6.11
C LEU A 183 -11.86 8.39 -7.10
N LEU A 184 -11.83 9.63 -6.59
CA LEU A 184 -12.12 10.85 -7.35
C LEU A 184 -10.86 11.71 -7.54
N ALA A 185 -9.72 11.07 -7.79
CA ALA A 185 -8.45 11.74 -8.06
C ALA A 185 -8.03 12.77 -6.97
N GLY A 186 -8.32 12.49 -5.70
CA GLY A 186 -8.02 13.39 -4.57
C GLY A 186 -9.09 14.43 -4.28
N HIS A 187 -10.16 14.51 -5.07
CA HIS A 187 -11.26 15.46 -4.86
C HIS A 187 -12.37 14.87 -4.00
N SER A 188 -13.07 15.73 -3.25
CA SER A 188 -14.25 15.29 -2.50
C SER A 188 -15.46 15.10 -3.42
N THR A 189 -16.45 14.33 -2.96
CA THR A 189 -17.73 14.16 -3.66
C THR A 189 -18.46 15.47 -3.93
N SER A 190 -18.28 16.48 -3.08
CA SER A 190 -18.83 17.84 -3.25
C SER A 190 -18.17 18.66 -4.36
N GLN A 191 -17.00 18.27 -4.84
CA GLN A 191 -16.23 18.98 -5.87
C GLN A 191 -16.49 18.40 -7.27
N CYS A 192 -17.76 18.23 -7.66
CA CYS A 192 -18.12 17.58 -8.92
C CYS A 192 -17.50 18.24 -10.15
N ASP A 193 -17.39 19.57 -10.14
CA ASP A 193 -16.79 20.34 -11.24
C ASP A 193 -15.30 20.01 -11.46
N LEU A 194 -14.62 19.42 -10.47
CA LEU A 194 -13.22 19.03 -10.56
C LEU A 194 -13.04 17.58 -11.03
N TRP A 195 -13.83 16.63 -10.50
CA TRP A 195 -13.63 15.21 -10.81
C TRP A 195 -14.47 14.68 -11.99
N GLU A 196 -15.61 15.29 -12.32
CA GLU A 196 -16.41 14.86 -13.48
C GLU A 196 -15.64 15.01 -14.82
N PRO A 197 -14.95 16.14 -15.09
CA PRO A 197 -14.15 16.28 -16.32
C PRO A 197 -12.99 15.27 -16.39
N VAL A 198 -12.40 14.91 -15.25
CA VAL A 198 -11.35 13.89 -15.18
C VAL A 198 -11.87 12.52 -15.64
N LEU A 199 -13.06 12.12 -15.18
CA LEU A 199 -13.70 10.87 -15.60
C LEU A 199 -14.07 10.89 -17.08
N GLU A 200 -14.66 11.99 -17.55
CA GLU A 200 -14.98 12.15 -18.97
C GLU A 200 -13.74 12.07 -19.86
N GLN A 201 -12.67 12.77 -19.50
CA GLN A 201 -11.42 12.74 -20.24
C GLN A 201 -10.81 11.34 -20.27
N PHE A 202 -10.83 10.62 -19.14
CA PHE A 202 -10.38 9.23 -19.10
C PHE A 202 -11.14 8.37 -20.11
N TRP A 203 -12.47 8.42 -20.10
CA TRP A 203 -13.28 7.58 -20.99
C TRP A 203 -13.18 8.00 -22.45
N ASN A 204 -13.07 9.29 -22.76
CA ASN A 204 -12.85 9.77 -24.13
C ASN A 204 -11.50 9.31 -24.68
N ASN A 205 -10.47 9.25 -23.84
CA ASN A 205 -9.17 8.69 -24.22
C ASN A 205 -9.24 7.17 -24.36
N TYR A 206 -9.95 6.48 -23.45
CA TYR A 206 -10.09 5.03 -23.47
C TYR A 206 -10.89 4.54 -24.68
N GLU A 207 -11.89 5.29 -25.13
CA GLU A 207 -12.68 5.00 -26.34
C GLU A 207 -11.81 4.91 -27.60
N GLN A 208 -10.72 5.68 -27.65
CA GLN A 208 -9.76 5.62 -28.76
C GLN A 208 -8.90 4.34 -28.72
N VAL A 209 -8.76 3.73 -27.54
CA VAL A 209 -7.98 2.49 -27.33
C VAL A 209 -8.86 1.25 -27.54
N ASP A 210 -10.05 1.23 -26.94
CA ASP A 210 -11.02 0.13 -27.03
C ASP A 210 -12.45 0.68 -27.26
N PRO A 211 -12.79 1.06 -28.50
CA PRO A 211 -14.13 1.58 -28.82
C PRO A 211 -15.23 0.51 -28.66
N GLY A 212 -14.85 -0.77 -28.62
CA GLY A 212 -15.77 -1.89 -28.43
C GLY A 212 -16.18 -2.11 -26.97
N HIS A 213 -15.59 -1.39 -26.02
CA HIS A 213 -15.84 -1.60 -24.60
C HIS A 213 -17.33 -1.39 -24.23
N ILE A 214 -17.87 -2.25 -23.37
CA ILE A 214 -19.30 -2.28 -23.00
C ILE A 214 -19.80 -0.95 -22.44
N VAL A 215 -18.92 -0.17 -21.81
CA VAL A 215 -19.26 1.15 -21.25
C VAL A 215 -19.83 2.12 -22.29
N PHE A 216 -19.38 2.02 -23.55
CA PHE A 216 -19.82 2.88 -24.66
C PHE A 216 -21.15 2.40 -25.26
N GLN A 217 -21.52 1.15 -25.02
CA GLN A 217 -22.76 0.55 -25.50
C GLN A 217 -23.92 0.75 -24.51
N LEU A 218 -23.64 0.91 -23.22
CA LEU A 218 -24.65 0.98 -22.16
C LEU A 218 -25.35 2.34 -22.01
N GLY A 219 -24.92 3.38 -22.74
CA GLY A 219 -25.52 4.72 -22.66
C GLY A 219 -25.41 5.37 -21.27
N ILE A 220 -24.44 4.95 -20.45
CA ILE A 220 -24.26 5.50 -19.10
C ILE A 220 -23.56 6.87 -19.13
N ASN A 221 -23.81 7.68 -18.11
CA ASN A 221 -23.11 8.95 -17.95
C ASN A 221 -21.63 8.72 -17.59
N ARG A 222 -20.74 8.86 -18.58
CA ARG A 222 -19.29 8.65 -18.44
C ARG A 222 -18.62 9.62 -17.45
N ARG A 223 -19.19 10.81 -17.22
CA ARG A 223 -18.73 11.75 -16.19
C ARG A 223 -18.89 11.22 -14.77
N ARG A 224 -19.69 10.17 -14.56
CA ARG A 224 -19.96 9.55 -13.26
C ARG A 224 -19.66 8.04 -13.25
N ALA A 225 -18.99 7.54 -14.27
CA ALA A 225 -18.59 6.14 -14.37
C ALA A 225 -17.16 5.98 -13.84
N LEU A 226 -17.00 5.34 -12.68
CA LEU A 226 -15.68 5.11 -12.09
C LEU A 226 -14.96 3.96 -12.81
N PRO A 227 -13.73 4.18 -13.33
CA PRO A 227 -12.94 3.12 -13.91
C PRO A 227 -12.18 2.34 -12.84
N PHE A 228 -12.28 1.01 -12.91
CA PHE A 228 -11.59 0.07 -12.06
C PHE A 228 -10.80 -0.93 -12.88
N LEU A 229 -9.64 -1.31 -12.37
CA LEU A 229 -8.93 -2.52 -12.77
C LEU A 229 -9.42 -3.69 -11.92
N LEU A 230 -9.64 -4.83 -12.57
CA LEU A 230 -9.89 -6.10 -11.91
C LEU A 230 -8.68 -7.00 -12.14
N HIS A 231 -8.00 -7.33 -11.06
CA HIS A 231 -6.92 -8.30 -11.05
C HIS A 231 -7.43 -9.61 -10.47
N GLY A 232 -7.11 -10.72 -11.13
CA GLY A 232 -7.37 -12.06 -10.65
C GLY A 232 -6.06 -12.83 -10.55
N ASP A 233 -5.86 -13.56 -9.46
CA ASP A 233 -4.77 -14.51 -9.32
C ASP A 233 -5.32 -15.86 -8.85
N GLU A 234 -4.91 -16.92 -9.54
CA GLU A 234 -5.31 -18.29 -9.26
C GLU A 234 -4.15 -19.02 -8.57
N GLY A 235 -4.45 -19.57 -7.40
CA GLY A 235 -3.45 -20.20 -6.57
C GLY A 235 -3.94 -21.47 -5.90
N ARG A 236 -3.05 -22.04 -5.09
CA ARG A 236 -3.38 -23.15 -4.19
C ARG A 236 -3.00 -22.76 -2.78
N GLY A 237 -3.98 -22.77 -1.89
CA GLY A 237 -3.77 -22.59 -0.47
C GLY A 237 -3.16 -23.82 0.21
N ARG A 238 -3.08 -23.77 1.54
CA ARG A 238 -2.69 -24.93 2.37
C ARG A 238 -3.61 -26.11 2.05
N MET A 239 -3.07 -27.33 2.02
CA MET A 239 -3.79 -28.56 1.61
C MET A 239 -4.23 -28.59 0.13
N LYS A 240 -3.57 -27.82 -0.76
CA LYS A 240 -3.85 -27.78 -2.21
C LYS A 240 -5.28 -27.31 -2.54
N GLN A 241 -5.94 -26.58 -1.64
CA GLN A 241 -7.26 -26.02 -1.92
C GLN A 241 -7.14 -24.93 -3.00
N PRO A 242 -7.96 -24.97 -4.07
CA PRO A 242 -7.94 -23.91 -5.07
C PRO A 242 -8.35 -22.60 -4.42
N LEU A 243 -7.61 -21.53 -4.72
CA LEU A 243 -7.85 -20.18 -4.25
C LEU A 243 -7.92 -19.26 -5.46
N LEU A 244 -8.97 -18.46 -5.55
CA LEU A 244 -9.05 -17.34 -6.48
C LEU A 244 -9.00 -16.06 -5.66
N LEU A 245 -8.01 -15.22 -5.92
CA LEU A 245 -7.90 -13.88 -5.35
C LEU A 245 -8.36 -12.88 -6.41
N LEU A 246 -9.40 -12.11 -6.09
CA LEU A 246 -9.84 -10.99 -6.92
C LEU A 246 -9.53 -9.69 -6.19
N ALA A 247 -8.86 -8.77 -6.86
CA ALA A 247 -8.54 -7.45 -6.36
C ALA A 247 -9.08 -6.37 -7.30
N PHE A 248 -9.80 -5.40 -6.74
CA PHE A 248 -10.28 -4.23 -7.45
C PHE A 248 -9.37 -3.04 -7.14
N GLN A 249 -8.91 -2.34 -8.16
CA GLN A 249 -8.05 -1.18 -8.02
C GLN A 249 -8.64 0.01 -8.79
N GLY A 250 -8.92 1.12 -8.09
CA GLY A 250 -9.29 2.36 -8.76
C GLY A 250 -8.14 2.88 -9.61
N ILE A 251 -8.45 3.37 -10.81
CA ILE A 251 -7.42 3.91 -11.73
C ILE A 251 -6.74 5.15 -11.14
N PHE A 252 -7.52 6.05 -10.55
CA PHE A 252 -7.00 7.32 -10.05
C PHE A 252 -6.38 7.20 -8.67
N SER A 253 -5.29 7.94 -8.46
CA SER A 253 -4.68 8.12 -7.14
C SER A 253 -5.39 9.20 -6.34
N HIS A 254 -5.42 9.04 -5.02
CA HIS A 254 -5.83 10.11 -4.10
C HIS A 254 -4.93 11.37 -4.19
N LEU A 255 -3.78 11.26 -4.86
CA LEU A 255 -2.86 12.36 -5.12
C LEU A 255 -3.09 13.05 -6.48
N GLY A 256 -4.14 12.66 -7.21
CA GLY A 256 -4.50 13.22 -8.52
C GLY A 256 -4.09 12.36 -9.71
N VAL A 257 -4.48 12.82 -10.91
CA VAL A 257 -4.30 12.12 -12.19
C VAL A 257 -2.84 11.95 -12.61
N GLY A 258 -1.93 12.78 -12.09
CA GLY A 258 -0.50 12.74 -12.40
C GLY A 258 0.28 11.67 -11.62
N ARG A 259 -0.38 10.93 -10.71
CA ARG A 259 0.25 9.89 -9.89
C ARG A 259 -0.54 8.59 -9.98
N LEU A 260 0.20 7.49 -10.00
CA LEU A 260 -0.37 6.16 -9.89
C LEU A 260 -0.59 5.77 -8.43
N ASN A 261 -1.52 4.83 -8.20
CA ASN A 261 -1.68 4.17 -6.89
C ASN A 261 -0.53 3.19 -6.59
N GLN A 262 0.21 2.77 -7.61
CA GLN A 262 1.39 1.93 -7.47
C GLN A 262 2.65 2.78 -7.56
N SER A 263 3.73 2.35 -6.91
CA SER A 263 5.06 2.96 -7.06
C SER A 263 5.54 2.80 -8.51
N GLY A 264 5.27 3.81 -9.34
CA GLY A 264 5.58 3.84 -10.78
C GLY A 264 5.04 5.10 -11.45
N TRP A 265 5.55 5.43 -12.63
CA TRP A 265 5.08 6.55 -13.45
C TRP A 265 4.20 6.02 -14.58
N LEU A 266 3.04 6.65 -14.81
CA LEU A 266 2.23 6.42 -16.01
C LEU A 266 2.96 7.05 -17.20
N CYS A 267 3.68 6.25 -17.97
CA CYS A 267 3.94 6.64 -19.36
C CYS A 267 2.59 6.54 -20.08
N GLN A 268 2.05 7.69 -20.52
CA GLN A 268 0.73 7.85 -21.16
C GLN A 268 0.44 6.91 -22.36
N ASN A 269 1.44 6.14 -22.83
CA ASN A 269 1.33 5.29 -24.01
C ASN A 269 1.10 3.79 -23.73
N TYR A 270 1.03 3.35 -22.47
CA TYR A 270 0.77 1.93 -22.14
C TYR A 270 -0.27 1.79 -21.03
N ILE A 271 -1.54 2.01 -21.40
CA ILE A 271 -2.65 1.49 -20.61
C ILE A 271 -3.04 0.15 -21.25
N ILE A 272 -2.35 -0.93 -20.85
CA ILE A 272 -2.85 -2.29 -21.12
C ILE A 272 -3.81 -2.62 -19.98
N ILE A 273 -5.09 -2.35 -20.18
CA ILE A 273 -6.14 -2.88 -19.30
C ILE A 273 -6.34 -4.34 -19.71
N HIS A 274 -5.69 -5.27 -19.01
CA HIS A 274 -6.06 -6.68 -19.09
C HIS A 274 -7.37 -6.88 -18.32
N ILE A 275 -8.51 -6.72 -19.01
CA ILE A 275 -9.79 -7.24 -18.52
C ILE A 275 -9.82 -8.72 -18.86
N TRP A 276 -9.53 -9.58 -17.88
CA TRP A 276 -9.86 -10.99 -17.97
C TRP A 276 -11.39 -11.14 -17.85
N LEU A 277 -12.07 -11.22 -18.99
CA LEU A 277 -13.45 -11.70 -19.04
C LEU A 277 -13.45 -13.20 -18.75
N ILE A 278 -13.76 -13.58 -17.50
CA ILE A 278 -14.16 -14.95 -17.21
C ILE A 278 -15.53 -15.15 -17.86
N ARG A 279 -15.55 -15.78 -19.05
CA ARG A 279 -16.75 -16.40 -19.59
C ARG A 279 -17.10 -17.59 -18.70
N THR A 280 -18.14 -17.44 -17.89
CA THR A 280 -18.89 -18.57 -17.30
C THR A 280 -19.90 -19.10 -18.29
#